data_AF-A0A953EMP1-F1
#
_entry.id   AF-A0A953EMP1-F1
#
_cell.length_a   1.000
_cell.length_b   1.000
_cell.length_c   1.000
_cell.angle_alpha   90.00
_cell.angle_beta   90.00
_cell.angle_gamma   90.00
#
_symmetry.space_group_name_H-M   'P 1'
#
loop_
_entity.id
_entity.type
_entity.pdbx_description
1 polymer ?
#
loop_
_entity_poly.entity_id
_entity_poly.type
_entity_poly.pdbx_seq_one_letter_code
_entity_poly.pdbx_strand_id
1 'polypeptide(L)'
;VVKGGAAIKLRVGDHASRLTTDLDTARGANHTVESYTTELADRLAEGWYGFTGRLVEREPADPPEIPAEYVMQPFDVKLAYNGQSYVTVLLELGHDEVGSTEQPRLAPDSGIAEVIEGLGFPAPAPIPVLAVEHQIAQKLHACTTPDRHGGNERAHDLVDLQILIAAEPPDLHELATIGRRLFAARRVAPWPPTVQAWPGWDTRYAEAADGLDVRPLDDAIAWINTLITEAEHSTETGL
;
A
#
# COMPACT_ATOMS: atom_id res chain seq x y z
N VAL A 1 7.20 7.11 2.96
CA VAL A 1 7.34 5.89 2.11
C VAL A 1 5.98 5.58 1.50
N VAL A 2 5.89 5.36 0.20
CA VAL A 2 4.62 5.05 -0.49
C VAL A 2 4.21 3.61 -0.19
N LYS A 3 2.92 3.36 0.04
CA LYS A 3 2.34 2.05 0.33
C LYS A 3 1.08 1.81 -0.52
N GLY A 4 0.34 0.74 -0.20
CA GLY A 4 -0.98 0.49 -0.79
C GLY A 4 -0.95 0.23 -2.29
N GLY A 5 -2.07 0.51 -2.96
CA GLY A 5 -2.19 0.28 -4.42
C GLY A 5 -1.19 1.10 -5.23
N ALA A 6 -0.90 2.32 -4.80
CA ALA A 6 0.07 3.19 -5.46
C ALA A 6 1.48 2.58 -5.48
N ALA A 7 1.92 1.95 -4.39
CA ALA A 7 3.21 1.27 -4.34
C ALA A 7 3.29 0.04 -5.26
N ILE A 8 2.17 -0.65 -5.52
CA ILE A 8 2.11 -1.74 -6.50
C ILE A 8 2.21 -1.16 -7.91
N LYS A 9 1.41 -0.13 -8.20
CA LYS A 9 1.42 0.57 -9.48
C LYS A 9 2.82 1.07 -9.84
N LEU A 10 3.55 1.65 -8.88
CA LEU A 10 4.94 2.08 -9.09
C LEU A 10 5.88 0.93 -9.45
N ARG A 11 5.63 -0.30 -8.99
CA ARG A 11 6.44 -1.48 -9.31
C ARG A 11 6.15 -2.07 -10.69
N VAL A 12 4.87 -2.16 -11.07
CA VAL A 12 4.44 -2.95 -12.23
C VAL A 12 3.87 -2.11 -13.39
N GLY A 13 3.65 -0.82 -13.17
CA GLY A 13 3.02 0.08 -14.13
C GLY A 13 1.49 -0.04 -14.19
N ASP A 14 0.88 0.81 -15.02
CA ASP A 14 -0.57 1.01 -15.10
C ASP A 14 -1.32 -0.21 -15.65
N HIS A 15 -0.71 -0.98 -16.57
CA HIS A 15 -1.39 -2.08 -17.26
C HIS A 15 -1.44 -3.39 -16.45
N ALA A 16 -0.57 -3.53 -15.45
CA ALA A 16 -0.44 -4.74 -14.64
C ALA A 16 -0.93 -4.54 -13.20
N SER A 17 -1.59 -3.41 -12.90
CA SER A 17 -2.14 -3.11 -11.58
C SER A 17 -3.58 -2.61 -11.67
N ARG A 18 -4.33 -2.77 -10.58
CA ARG A 18 -5.65 -2.18 -10.44
C ARG A 18 -5.56 -0.66 -10.44
N LEU A 19 -6.57 0.00 -11.02
CA LEU A 19 -6.70 1.45 -10.94
C LEU A 19 -6.79 1.91 -9.48
N THR A 20 -5.89 2.82 -9.10
CA THR A 20 -5.87 3.50 -7.80
C THR A 20 -5.74 4.99 -8.05
N THR A 21 -6.61 5.78 -7.38
CA THR A 21 -6.59 7.24 -7.44
C THR A 21 -5.90 7.87 -6.24
N ASP A 22 -5.70 7.06 -5.20
CA ASP A 22 -5.24 7.52 -3.90
C ASP A 22 -3.75 7.20 -3.76
N LEU A 23 -3.03 8.11 -3.10
CA LEU A 23 -1.62 7.97 -2.76
C LEU A 23 -1.51 7.68 -1.28
N ASP A 24 -1.26 6.42 -0.94
CA ASP A 24 -1.05 6.03 0.45
C ASP A 24 0.42 6.18 0.82
N THR A 25 0.70 6.78 1.97
CA THR A 25 2.06 6.90 2.50
C THR A 25 2.12 6.53 3.98
N ALA A 26 3.30 6.10 4.43
CA ALA A 26 3.65 6.02 5.84
C ALA A 26 4.76 7.04 6.13
N ARG A 27 4.56 7.85 7.17
CA ARG A 27 5.61 8.73 7.72
C ARG A 27 6.59 7.93 8.56
N GLY A 28 7.86 8.33 8.54
CA GLY A 28 8.86 7.73 9.42
C GLY A 28 8.51 7.93 10.89
N ALA A 29 8.93 7.02 11.77
CA ALA A 29 8.63 7.07 13.21
C ALA A 29 9.04 8.41 13.87
N ASN A 30 10.09 9.06 13.36
CA ASN A 30 10.60 10.34 13.86
C ASN A 30 9.84 11.58 13.34
N HIS A 31 8.84 11.41 12.48
CA HIS A 31 8.02 12.51 11.97
C HIS A 31 6.65 12.51 12.63
N THR A 32 6.18 13.67 13.09
CA THR A 32 4.76 13.86 13.42
C THR A 32 3.96 14.12 12.13
N VAL A 33 2.63 14.11 12.23
CA VAL A 33 1.77 14.56 11.12
C VAL A 33 2.13 16.00 10.75
N GLU A 34 2.23 16.89 11.74
CA GLU A 34 2.58 18.31 11.54
C GLU A 34 3.94 18.52 10.88
N SER A 35 5.00 17.83 11.32
CA SER A 35 6.32 17.98 10.71
C SER A 35 6.32 17.49 9.26
N TYR A 36 5.62 16.38 8.99
CA TYR A 36 5.51 15.82 7.64
C TYR A 36 4.72 16.75 6.71
N THR A 37 3.57 17.25 7.17
CA THR A 37 2.70 18.12 6.35
C THR A 37 3.33 19.47 6.09
N THR A 38 4.10 20.00 7.05
CA THR A 38 4.86 21.24 6.88
C THR A 38 5.93 21.06 5.81
N GLU A 39 6.78 20.03 5.92
CA GLU A 39 7.81 19.79 4.89
C GLU A 39 7.18 19.52 3.52
N LEU A 40 6.12 18.71 3.45
CA LEU A 40 5.43 18.45 2.19
C LEU A 40 4.84 19.73 1.58
N ALA A 41 4.23 20.60 2.39
CA ALA A 41 3.70 21.88 1.91
C ALA A 41 4.80 22.79 1.37
N ASP A 42 5.96 22.86 2.05
CA ASP A 42 7.10 23.65 1.60
C ASP A 42 7.64 23.14 0.26
N ARG A 43 7.80 21.81 0.09
CA ARG A 43 8.24 21.21 -1.17
C ARG A 43 7.23 21.39 -2.31
N LEU A 44 5.93 21.30 -2.01
CA LEU A 44 4.88 21.55 -2.99
C LEU A 44 4.90 23.02 -3.46
N ALA A 45 5.17 23.96 -2.55
CA ALA A 45 5.28 25.38 -2.87
C ALA A 45 6.55 25.70 -3.67
N GLU A 46 7.69 25.10 -3.31
CA GLU A 46 8.95 25.19 -4.07
C GLU A 46 8.76 24.65 -5.50
N GLY A 47 8.06 23.52 -5.62
CA GLY A 47 7.68 22.93 -6.88
C GLY A 47 8.79 22.15 -7.58
N TRP A 48 8.47 21.65 -8.78
CA TRP A 48 9.36 20.86 -9.61
C TRP A 48 9.03 21.13 -11.08
N TYR A 49 9.93 21.77 -11.82
CA TYR A 49 9.80 22.06 -13.26
C TYR A 49 8.44 22.65 -13.69
N GLY A 50 7.95 23.64 -12.92
CA GLY A 50 6.68 24.33 -13.20
C GLY A 50 5.46 23.66 -12.56
N PHE A 51 5.59 22.45 -12.03
CA PHE A 51 4.60 21.88 -11.13
C PHE A 51 4.75 22.51 -9.75
N THR A 52 3.65 22.97 -9.17
CA THR A 52 3.57 23.41 -7.77
C THR A 52 2.33 22.78 -7.15
N GLY A 53 2.19 22.91 -5.83
CA GLY A 53 0.98 22.47 -5.17
C GLY A 53 0.75 23.12 -3.82
N ARG A 54 -0.37 22.74 -3.22
CA ARG A 54 -0.68 23.02 -1.83
C ARG A 54 -1.36 21.82 -1.20
N LEU A 55 -1.14 21.67 0.09
CA LEU A 55 -1.77 20.64 0.90
C LEU A 55 -3.02 21.21 1.58
N VAL A 56 -4.13 20.47 1.56
CA VAL A 56 -5.36 20.83 2.25
C VAL A 56 -5.78 19.66 3.13
N GLU A 57 -5.90 19.91 4.42
CA GLU A 57 -6.34 18.89 5.40
C GLU A 57 -7.79 18.47 5.15
N ARG A 58 -8.05 17.18 5.35
CA ARG A 58 -9.39 16.61 5.36
C ARG A 58 -9.66 15.99 6.71
N GLU A 59 -10.94 15.93 7.07
CA GLU A 59 -11.37 15.28 8.29
C GLU A 59 -11.10 13.77 8.19
N PRO A 60 -10.31 13.18 9.11
CA PRO A 60 -10.07 11.74 9.13
C PRO A 60 -11.36 10.99 9.48
N ALA A 61 -11.44 9.74 9.07
CA ALA A 61 -12.47 8.85 9.59
C ALA A 61 -12.27 8.67 11.11
N ASP A 62 -13.36 8.56 11.88
CA ASP A 62 -13.32 8.24 13.32
C ASP A 62 -13.91 6.83 13.57
N PRO A 63 -13.18 5.76 13.20
CA PRO A 63 -13.60 4.38 13.44
C PRO A 63 -13.50 4.05 14.95
N PRO A 64 -14.59 3.60 15.60
CA PRO A 64 -14.66 3.45 17.06
C PRO A 64 -13.72 2.40 17.68
N GLU A 65 -13.10 1.53 16.86
CA GLU A 65 -12.30 0.38 17.31
C GLU A 65 -10.87 0.38 16.75
N ILE A 66 -10.53 1.34 15.88
CA ILE A 66 -9.16 1.48 15.38
C ILE A 66 -8.48 2.53 16.27
N PRO A 67 -7.37 2.19 16.96
CA PRO A 67 -6.68 3.19 17.76
C PRO A 67 -6.27 4.37 16.88
N ALA A 68 -6.43 5.60 17.40
CA ALA A 68 -6.24 6.83 16.63
C ALA A 68 -4.90 6.92 15.89
N GLU A 69 -3.87 6.26 16.40
CA GLU A 69 -2.56 6.20 15.74
C GLU A 69 -2.60 5.46 14.38
N TYR A 70 -3.45 4.44 14.22
CA TYR A 70 -3.63 3.65 12.99
C TYR A 70 -4.62 4.27 12.00
N VAL A 71 -5.28 5.37 12.38
CA VAL A 71 -6.19 6.09 11.50
C VAL A 71 -5.38 6.89 10.49
N MET A 72 -5.57 6.56 9.21
CA MET A 72 -4.98 7.30 8.08
C MET A 72 -5.45 8.75 8.12
N GLN A 73 -4.52 9.69 7.97
CA GLN A 73 -4.81 11.13 7.93
C GLN A 73 -4.95 11.57 6.46
N PRO A 74 -6.16 11.94 6.00
CA PRO A 74 -6.39 12.29 4.60
C PRO A 74 -6.06 13.76 4.31
N PHE A 75 -5.51 14.01 3.13
CA PHE A 75 -5.20 15.34 2.61
C PHE A 75 -5.50 15.42 1.11
N ASP A 76 -5.98 16.57 0.65
CA ASP A 76 -5.98 16.90 -0.77
C ASP A 76 -4.65 17.54 -1.14
N VAL A 77 -3.89 16.92 -2.05
CA VAL A 77 -2.74 17.55 -2.72
C VAL A 77 -3.22 18.20 -4.00
N LYS A 78 -3.37 19.53 -3.99
CA LYS A 78 -3.86 20.28 -5.14
C LYS A 78 -2.69 20.77 -5.98
N LEU A 79 -2.47 20.17 -7.14
CA LEU A 79 -1.37 20.46 -8.04
C LEU A 79 -1.76 21.50 -9.10
N ALA A 80 -0.80 22.32 -9.47
CA ALA A 80 -0.85 23.28 -10.56
C ALA A 80 0.37 23.10 -11.48
N TYR A 81 0.21 23.44 -12.76
CA TYR A 81 1.30 23.52 -13.72
C TYR A 81 1.37 24.93 -14.32
N ASN A 82 2.52 25.59 -14.21
CA ASN A 82 2.72 26.99 -14.62
C ASN A 82 1.63 27.93 -14.08
N GLY A 83 1.24 27.73 -12.82
CA GLY A 83 0.22 28.53 -12.12
C GLY A 83 -1.23 28.20 -12.46
N GLN A 84 -1.49 27.26 -13.38
CA GLN A 84 -2.84 26.80 -13.71
C GLN A 84 -3.18 25.52 -12.95
N SER A 85 -4.41 25.42 -12.44
CA SER A 85 -4.89 24.20 -11.77
C SER A 85 -4.78 23.00 -12.70
N TYR A 86 -4.24 21.88 -12.18
CA TYR A 86 -3.99 20.67 -12.96
C TYR A 86 -4.78 19.47 -12.44
N VAL A 87 -4.42 18.94 -11.27
CA VAL A 87 -5.04 17.74 -10.69
C VAL A 87 -5.07 17.81 -9.17
N THR A 88 -6.04 17.16 -8.54
CA THR A 88 -6.04 16.92 -7.09
C THR A 88 -5.81 15.43 -6.84
N VAL A 89 -4.83 15.12 -5.99
CA VAL A 89 -4.53 13.75 -5.56
C VAL A 89 -4.94 13.61 -4.10
N LEU A 90 -5.67 12.55 -3.77
CA LEU A 90 -5.95 12.19 -2.38
C LEU A 90 -4.71 11.53 -1.79
N LEU A 91 -4.14 12.15 -0.77
CA LEU A 91 -3.03 11.61 0.00
C LEU A 91 -3.58 11.06 1.32
N GLU A 92 -3.32 9.79 1.61
CA GLU A 92 -3.56 9.22 2.93
C GLU A 92 -2.22 9.01 3.65
N LEU A 93 -2.06 9.65 4.81
CA LEU A 93 -0.86 9.58 5.62
C LEU A 93 -1.06 8.68 6.84
N GLY A 94 -0.41 7.51 6.83
CA GLY A 94 -0.32 6.60 7.95
C GLY A 94 0.96 6.79 8.77
N HIS A 95 1.02 6.16 9.92
CA HIS A 95 2.24 6.06 10.73
C HIS A 95 3.12 4.88 10.29
N ASP A 96 4.34 4.84 10.85
CA ASP A 96 5.19 3.67 10.75
C ASP A 96 4.61 2.50 11.56
N GLU A 97 4.43 1.35 10.91
CA GLU A 97 4.03 0.12 11.56
C GLU A 97 5.20 -0.84 11.61
N VAL A 98 5.64 -1.20 12.83
CA VAL A 98 6.67 -2.24 13.07
C VAL A 98 7.98 -2.05 12.27
N GLY A 99 8.41 -0.81 12.03
CA GLY A 99 9.64 -0.50 11.30
C GLY A 99 9.49 -0.45 9.78
N SER A 100 8.25 -0.40 9.28
CA SER A 100 7.93 -0.41 7.83
C SER A 100 8.60 0.66 6.97
N THR A 101 9.07 1.74 7.59
CA THR A 101 9.71 2.89 6.94
C THR A 101 11.22 2.92 7.11
N GLU A 102 11.83 1.99 7.85
CA GLU A 102 13.26 1.97 8.15
C GLU A 102 14.10 1.54 6.94
N GLN A 103 13.58 0.59 6.15
CA GLN A 103 14.26 0.04 4.98
C GLN A 103 13.33 0.06 3.75
N PRO A 104 13.00 1.25 3.21
CA PRO A 104 12.19 1.34 2.02
C PRO A 104 12.93 0.73 0.82
N ARG A 105 12.17 0.15 -0.12
CA ARG A 105 12.67 -0.21 -1.44
C ARG A 105 12.50 0.98 -2.37
N LEU A 106 13.39 1.12 -3.34
CA LEU A 106 13.17 2.08 -4.42
C LEU A 106 12.36 1.37 -5.51
N ALA A 107 11.22 1.93 -5.86
CA ALA A 107 10.40 1.35 -6.91
C ALA A 107 11.20 1.30 -8.23
N PRO A 108 11.15 0.17 -8.97
CA PRO A 108 11.72 0.11 -10.30
C PRO A 108 11.02 1.13 -11.20
N ASP A 109 11.73 1.68 -12.19
CA ASP A 109 11.13 2.57 -13.17
C ASP A 109 10.20 1.77 -14.08
N SER A 110 8.90 1.84 -13.81
CA SER A 110 7.82 1.16 -14.54
C SER A 110 7.43 1.87 -15.85
N GLY A 111 8.36 2.61 -16.46
CA GLY A 111 8.13 3.45 -17.64
C GLY A 111 7.66 4.87 -17.29
N ILE A 112 7.60 5.21 -15.99
CA ILE A 112 7.22 6.54 -15.52
C ILE A 112 8.28 7.56 -15.93
N ALA A 113 9.57 7.23 -15.82
CA ALA A 113 10.62 8.14 -16.25
C ALA A 113 10.57 8.36 -17.76
N GLU A 114 10.33 7.31 -18.55
CA GLU A 114 10.22 7.39 -20.01
C GLU A 114 9.10 8.36 -20.44
N VAL A 115 7.93 8.30 -19.79
CA VAL A 115 6.83 9.24 -20.04
C VAL A 115 7.21 10.67 -19.65
N ILE A 116 7.84 10.86 -18.49
CA ILE A 116 8.25 12.18 -17.99
C ILE A 116 9.32 12.81 -18.89
N GLU A 117 10.30 12.02 -19.32
CA GLU A 117 11.34 12.44 -20.28
C GLU A 117 10.75 12.75 -21.66
N GLY A 118 9.80 11.94 -22.12
CA GLY A 118 9.06 12.20 -23.36
C GLY A 118 8.26 13.51 -23.35
N LEU A 119 7.87 14.00 -22.17
CA LEU A 119 7.23 15.30 -21.96
C LEU A 119 8.24 16.46 -21.86
N GLY A 120 9.55 16.19 -21.91
CA GLY A 120 10.62 17.19 -21.88
C GLY A 120 11.10 17.56 -20.47
N PHE A 121 10.75 16.77 -19.45
CA PHE A 121 11.24 16.92 -18.08
C PHE A 121 12.41 15.96 -17.81
N PRO A 122 13.28 16.21 -16.82
CA PRO A 122 14.28 15.21 -16.46
C PRO A 122 13.62 13.97 -15.82
N ALA A 123 14.26 12.81 -15.97
CA ALA A 123 13.88 11.61 -15.23
C ALA A 123 13.69 11.91 -13.73
N PRO A 124 12.56 11.52 -13.12
CA PRO A 124 12.37 11.66 -11.69
C PRO A 124 13.33 10.74 -10.93
N ALA A 125 13.66 11.13 -9.69
CA ALA A 125 14.34 10.21 -8.78
C ALA A 125 13.42 9.01 -8.45
N PRO A 126 13.98 7.81 -8.24
CA PRO A 126 13.20 6.65 -7.79
C PRO A 126 12.43 6.95 -6.50
N ILE A 127 11.21 6.41 -6.40
CA ILE A 127 10.31 6.68 -5.28
C ILE A 127 10.48 5.60 -4.19
N PRO A 128 10.66 5.97 -2.92
CA PRO A 128 10.70 5.01 -1.82
C PRO A 128 9.32 4.40 -1.58
N VAL A 129 9.20 3.10 -1.79
CA VAL A 129 8.02 2.26 -1.53
C VAL A 129 8.27 1.31 -0.35
N LEU A 130 7.20 0.87 0.29
CA LEU A 130 7.26 -0.11 1.38
C LEU A 130 7.91 -1.40 0.90
N ALA A 131 8.72 -2.08 1.73
CA ALA A 131 9.19 -3.42 1.38
C ALA A 131 8.02 -4.39 1.16
N VAL A 132 8.21 -5.36 0.25
CA VAL A 132 7.13 -6.24 -0.20
C VAL A 132 6.55 -7.06 0.97
N GLU A 133 7.38 -7.48 1.91
CA GLU A 133 7.00 -8.25 3.10
C GLU A 133 6.07 -7.46 4.01
N HIS A 134 6.36 -6.18 4.27
CA HIS A 134 5.48 -5.30 5.03
C HIS A 134 4.14 -5.12 4.31
N GLN A 135 4.16 -4.93 2.99
CA GLN A 135 2.95 -4.70 2.22
C GLN A 135 2.06 -5.95 2.14
N ILE A 136 2.68 -7.14 1.98
CA ILE A 136 1.98 -8.43 2.05
C ILE A 136 1.38 -8.62 3.44
N ALA A 137 2.16 -8.46 4.52
CA ALA A 137 1.65 -8.62 5.88
C ALA A 137 0.47 -7.68 6.19
N GLN A 138 0.52 -6.42 5.74
CA GLN A 138 -0.58 -5.47 5.88
C GLN A 138 -1.83 -5.90 5.10
N LYS A 139 -1.68 -6.40 3.87
CA LYS A 139 -2.80 -6.90 3.05
C LYS A 139 -3.41 -8.16 3.63
N LEU A 140 -2.58 -9.10 4.09
CA LEU A 140 -3.04 -10.31 4.78
C LEU A 140 -3.85 -9.96 6.03
N HIS A 141 -3.37 -9.01 6.86
CA HIS A 141 -4.14 -8.56 8.01
C HIS A 141 -5.48 -7.94 7.58
N ALA A 142 -5.46 -7.07 6.56
CA ALA A 142 -6.66 -6.37 6.10
C ALA A 142 -7.72 -7.31 5.52
N CYS A 143 -7.33 -8.34 4.76
CA CYS A 143 -8.28 -9.25 4.11
C CYS A 143 -8.76 -10.40 5.01
N THR A 144 -8.12 -10.62 6.15
CA THR A 144 -8.51 -11.68 7.12
C THR A 144 -9.16 -11.15 8.39
N THR A 145 -9.19 -9.84 8.58
CA THR A 145 -9.82 -9.20 9.74
C THR A 145 -11.27 -8.80 9.41
N PRO A 146 -12.30 -9.26 10.14
CA PRO A 146 -13.67 -8.82 9.89
C PRO A 146 -13.86 -7.32 10.16
N ASP A 147 -14.78 -6.71 9.44
CA ASP A 147 -15.34 -5.41 9.79
C ASP A 147 -16.32 -5.51 10.97
N ARG A 148 -16.82 -4.37 11.43
CA ARG A 148 -17.77 -4.27 12.55
C ARG A 148 -19.10 -5.02 12.35
N HIS A 149 -19.41 -5.40 11.12
CA HIS A 149 -20.62 -6.15 10.76
C HIS A 149 -20.34 -7.66 10.58
N GLY A 150 -19.10 -8.11 10.85
CA GLY A 150 -18.68 -9.49 10.66
C GLY A 150 -18.46 -9.88 9.20
N GLY A 151 -18.40 -8.90 8.29
CA GLY A 151 -18.05 -9.08 6.89
C GLY A 151 -16.60 -8.67 6.61
N ASN A 152 -16.21 -8.65 5.34
CA ASN A 152 -14.97 -8.02 4.91
C ASN A 152 -15.11 -7.62 3.44
N GLU A 153 -14.67 -6.42 3.10
CA GLU A 153 -14.85 -5.83 1.77
C GLU A 153 -13.62 -5.93 0.86
N ARG A 154 -12.52 -6.48 1.38
CA ARG A 154 -11.15 -6.40 0.86
C ARG A 154 -10.79 -7.56 -0.07
N ALA A 155 -11.75 -8.09 -0.85
CA ALA A 155 -11.47 -9.15 -1.82
C ALA A 155 -10.34 -8.77 -2.81
N HIS A 156 -10.26 -7.48 -3.16
CA HIS A 156 -9.21 -6.94 -4.03
C HIS A 156 -7.79 -7.09 -3.47
N ASP A 157 -7.61 -7.25 -2.15
CA ASP A 157 -6.29 -7.50 -1.58
C ASP A 157 -5.71 -8.84 -2.06
N LEU A 158 -6.53 -9.85 -2.40
CA LEU A 158 -6.05 -11.11 -2.99
C LEU A 158 -5.52 -10.94 -4.43
N VAL A 159 -6.10 -10.01 -5.19
CA VAL A 159 -5.60 -9.63 -6.54
C VAL A 159 -4.27 -8.90 -6.39
N ASP A 160 -4.25 -7.88 -5.51
CA ASP A 160 -3.05 -7.09 -5.24
C ASP A 160 -1.88 -7.95 -4.73
N LEU A 161 -2.14 -8.95 -3.88
CA LEU A 161 -1.13 -9.89 -3.37
C LEU A 161 -0.48 -10.70 -4.50
N GLN A 162 -1.27 -11.20 -5.46
CA GLN A 162 -0.73 -11.94 -6.61
C GLN A 162 0.18 -11.07 -7.47
N ILE A 163 -0.26 -9.85 -7.77
CA ILE A 163 0.51 -8.90 -8.57
C ILE A 163 1.80 -8.52 -7.87
N LEU A 164 1.72 -8.20 -6.58
CA LEU A 164 2.86 -7.79 -5.77
C LEU A 164 3.92 -8.90 -5.68
N ILE A 165 3.50 -10.14 -5.39
CA ILE A 165 4.41 -11.29 -5.26
C ILE A 165 5.01 -11.68 -6.63
N ALA A 166 4.26 -11.54 -7.72
CA ALA A 166 4.80 -11.77 -9.06
C ALA A 166 5.86 -10.73 -9.44
N ALA A 167 5.69 -9.47 -9.00
CA ALA A 167 6.63 -8.39 -9.25
C ALA A 167 7.91 -8.50 -8.40
N GLU A 168 7.75 -8.84 -7.12
CA GLU A 168 8.83 -8.91 -6.15
C GLU A 168 8.52 -10.06 -5.17
N PRO A 169 9.06 -11.28 -5.40
CA PRO A 169 8.86 -12.40 -4.48
C PRO A 169 9.43 -12.07 -3.09
N PRO A 170 8.67 -12.29 -2.01
CA PRO A 170 9.11 -11.95 -0.67
C PRO A 170 10.18 -12.92 -0.14
N ASP A 171 11.01 -12.45 0.78
CA ASP A 171 11.69 -13.34 1.72
C ASP A 171 10.65 -13.89 2.71
N LEU A 172 10.45 -15.21 2.68
CA LEU A 172 9.44 -15.89 3.48
C LEU A 172 9.69 -15.81 4.99
N HIS A 173 10.96 -15.81 5.41
CA HIS A 173 11.34 -15.70 6.81
C HIS A 173 11.11 -14.28 7.33
N GLU A 174 11.48 -13.28 6.53
CA GLU A 174 11.23 -11.87 6.83
C GLU A 174 9.71 -11.59 6.85
N LEU A 175 8.95 -12.12 5.90
CA LEU A 175 7.49 -12.02 5.87
C LEU A 175 6.85 -12.57 7.15
N ALA A 176 7.21 -13.77 7.60
CA ALA A 176 6.68 -14.32 8.84
C ALA A 176 7.09 -13.52 10.08
N THR A 177 8.32 -13.01 10.11
CA THR A 177 8.81 -12.15 11.20
C THR A 177 8.02 -10.84 11.29
N ILE A 178 7.82 -10.16 10.16
CA ILE A 178 7.03 -8.93 10.08
C ILE A 178 5.55 -9.22 10.37
N GLY A 179 5.00 -10.30 9.82
CA GLY A 179 3.64 -10.76 10.04
C GLY A 179 3.32 -10.93 11.53
N ARG A 180 4.15 -11.67 12.27
CA ARG A 180 3.99 -11.84 13.72
C ARG A 180 4.01 -10.51 14.47
N ARG A 181 4.96 -9.63 14.16
CA ARG A 181 5.07 -8.31 14.81
C ARG A 181 3.84 -7.44 14.52
N LEU A 182 3.40 -7.38 13.27
CA LEU A 182 2.27 -6.57 12.83
C LEU A 182 0.95 -7.04 13.45
N PHE A 183 0.65 -8.35 13.36
CA PHE A 183 -0.57 -8.92 13.93
C PHE A 183 -0.60 -8.76 15.45
N ALA A 184 0.53 -8.97 16.14
CA ALA A 184 0.63 -8.75 17.58
C ALA A 184 0.47 -7.27 17.97
N ALA A 185 0.96 -6.33 17.15
CA ALA A 185 0.79 -4.89 17.38
C ALA A 185 -0.67 -4.46 17.23
N ARG A 186 -1.37 -4.96 16.20
CA ARG A 186 -2.78 -4.62 15.91
C ARG A 186 -3.78 -5.30 16.83
N ARG A 187 -3.46 -6.46 17.42
CA ARG A 187 -4.26 -7.18 18.44
C ARG A 187 -5.69 -7.55 18.02
N VAL A 188 -5.93 -7.72 16.71
CA VAL A 188 -7.26 -8.11 16.19
C VAL A 188 -7.34 -9.61 15.93
N ALA A 189 -6.32 -10.17 15.29
CA ALA A 189 -6.23 -11.59 14.95
C ALA A 189 -4.78 -12.09 15.15
N PRO A 190 -4.57 -13.40 15.37
CA PRO A 190 -3.23 -13.97 15.48
C PRO A 190 -2.59 -14.20 14.10
N TRP A 191 -1.26 -14.27 14.08
CA TRP A 191 -0.49 -14.84 12.99
C TRP A 191 -0.21 -16.35 13.27
N PRO A 192 -0.16 -17.22 12.24
CA PRO A 192 -0.51 -16.95 10.85
C PRO A 192 -2.04 -16.87 10.66
N PRO A 193 -2.54 -15.96 9.81
CA PRO A 193 -3.96 -15.93 9.49
C PRO A 193 -4.34 -17.06 8.53
N THR A 194 -5.63 -17.37 8.45
CA THR A 194 -6.19 -18.19 7.37
C THR A 194 -7.05 -17.31 6.48
N VAL A 195 -6.77 -17.30 5.18
CA VAL A 195 -7.59 -16.59 4.20
C VAL A 195 -8.81 -17.44 3.87
N GLN A 196 -9.99 -16.83 4.00
CA GLN A 196 -11.28 -17.43 3.63
C GLN A 196 -12.09 -16.39 2.87
N ALA A 197 -12.94 -16.83 1.94
CA ALA A 197 -13.85 -15.94 1.26
C ALA A 197 -14.92 -15.42 2.23
N TRP A 198 -15.20 -14.13 2.18
CA TRP A 198 -16.29 -13.51 2.92
C TRP A 198 -17.53 -13.33 2.03
N PRO A 199 -18.73 -13.16 2.59
CA PRO A 199 -19.94 -12.93 1.80
C PRO A 199 -19.76 -11.78 0.80
N GLY A 200 -20.05 -12.06 -0.48
CA GLY A 200 -19.94 -11.07 -1.57
C GLY A 200 -18.54 -10.94 -2.19
N TRP A 201 -17.56 -11.72 -1.76
CA TRP A 201 -16.22 -11.71 -2.36
C TRP A 201 -16.20 -12.19 -3.80
N ASP A 202 -17.09 -13.09 -4.22
CA ASP A 202 -17.15 -13.57 -5.61
C ASP A 202 -17.26 -12.42 -6.61
N THR A 203 -18.21 -11.50 -6.38
CA THR A 203 -18.43 -10.33 -7.24
C THR A 203 -17.29 -9.32 -7.11
N ARG A 204 -16.89 -8.96 -5.89
CA ARG A 204 -15.84 -7.96 -5.64
C ARG A 204 -14.47 -8.40 -6.18
N TYR A 205 -14.16 -9.69 -6.08
CA TYR A 205 -12.94 -10.25 -6.63
C TYR A 205 -12.97 -10.23 -8.15
N ALA A 206 -14.08 -10.66 -8.77
CA ALA A 206 -14.23 -10.64 -10.22
C ALA A 206 -14.08 -9.22 -10.80
N GLU A 207 -14.69 -8.21 -10.15
CA GLU A 207 -14.52 -6.80 -10.54
C GLU A 207 -13.07 -6.32 -10.38
N ALA A 208 -12.40 -6.70 -9.29
CA ALA A 208 -11.02 -6.31 -9.04
C ALA A 208 -10.01 -7.02 -9.97
N ALA A 209 -10.33 -8.23 -10.44
CA ALA A 209 -9.50 -9.05 -11.31
C ALA A 209 -9.71 -8.76 -12.80
N ASP A 210 -10.70 -7.96 -13.17
CA ASP A 210 -11.05 -7.69 -14.57
C ASP A 210 -9.86 -7.13 -15.36
N GLY A 211 -9.54 -7.77 -16.48
CA GLY A 211 -8.41 -7.40 -17.34
C GLY A 211 -7.01 -7.74 -16.79
N LEU A 212 -6.91 -8.44 -15.65
CA LEU A 212 -5.64 -8.79 -15.00
C LEU A 212 -5.35 -10.30 -15.09
N ASP A 213 -4.08 -10.66 -15.26
CA ASP A 213 -3.63 -12.07 -15.28
C ASP A 213 -3.45 -12.59 -13.85
N VAL A 214 -4.57 -12.89 -13.20
CA VAL A 214 -4.62 -13.42 -11.82
C VAL A 214 -5.48 -14.69 -11.75
N ARG A 215 -5.24 -15.50 -10.72
CA ARG A 215 -5.96 -16.75 -10.50
C ARG A 215 -7.44 -16.48 -10.19
N PRO A 216 -8.35 -17.44 -10.43
CA PRO A 216 -9.70 -17.39 -9.88
C PRO A 216 -9.71 -17.31 -8.34
N LEU A 217 -10.82 -16.87 -7.73
CA LEU A 217 -10.91 -16.62 -6.29
C LEU A 217 -10.49 -17.83 -5.43
N ASP A 218 -11.05 -19.02 -5.70
CA ASP A 218 -10.75 -20.22 -4.92
C ASP A 218 -9.27 -20.62 -5.01
N ASP A 219 -8.68 -20.51 -6.21
CA ASP A 219 -7.27 -20.80 -6.46
C ASP A 219 -6.36 -19.76 -5.79
N ALA A 220 -6.77 -18.47 -5.79
CA ALA A 220 -6.04 -17.41 -5.11
C ALA A 220 -6.04 -17.61 -3.58
N ILE A 221 -7.18 -18.02 -3.00
CA ILE A 221 -7.29 -18.36 -1.57
C ILE A 221 -6.37 -19.54 -1.23
N ALA A 222 -6.42 -20.62 -2.01
CA ALA A 222 -5.57 -21.79 -1.79
C ALA A 222 -4.08 -21.46 -1.90
N TRP A 223 -3.72 -20.68 -2.92
CA TRP A 223 -2.36 -20.23 -3.16
C TRP A 223 -1.82 -19.34 -2.03
N ILE A 224 -2.60 -18.36 -1.56
CA ILE A 224 -2.17 -17.46 -0.47
C ILE A 224 -2.04 -18.24 0.85
N ASN A 225 -2.95 -19.16 1.16
CA ASN A 225 -2.82 -20.00 2.36
C ASN A 225 -1.58 -20.91 2.31
N THR A 226 -1.21 -21.38 1.11
CA THR A 226 0.05 -22.13 0.91
C THR A 226 1.26 -21.24 1.21
N LEU A 227 1.30 -20.02 0.66
CA LEU A 227 2.37 -19.05 0.92
C LEU A 227 2.51 -18.75 2.43
N ILE A 228 1.40 -18.51 3.14
CA ILE A 228 1.41 -18.25 4.59
C ILE A 228 2.00 -19.44 5.35
N THR A 229 1.62 -20.66 4.94
CA THR A 229 2.12 -21.90 5.55
C THR A 229 3.62 -22.07 5.30
N GLU A 230 4.10 -21.79 4.08
CA GLU A 230 5.53 -21.82 3.76
C GLU A 230 6.33 -20.76 4.53
N ALA A 231 5.77 -19.55 4.65
CA ALA A 231 6.36 -18.48 5.46
C ALA A 231 6.52 -18.89 6.92
N GLU A 232 5.49 -19.47 7.54
CA GLU A 232 5.57 -19.92 8.93
C GLU A 232 6.64 -21.01 9.12
N HIS A 233 6.67 -22.04 8.25
CA HIS A 233 7.66 -23.12 8.34
C HIS A 233 9.10 -22.68 8.03
N SER A 234 9.29 -21.63 7.23
CA SER A 234 10.63 -21.07 6.95
C SER A 234 11.33 -20.60 8.23
N THR A 235 10.56 -20.30 9.28
CA THR A 235 11.09 -19.87 10.58
C THR A 235 11.40 -21.02 11.52
N GLU A 236 10.84 -22.21 11.29
CA GLU A 236 11.16 -23.43 12.05
C GLU A 236 12.48 -24.07 11.61
N THR A 237 12.87 -23.86 10.35
CA THR A 237 14.09 -24.46 9.75
C THR A 237 15.34 -23.59 9.94
N GLY A 238 15.17 -22.35 10.42
CA GLY A 238 16.24 -21.36 10.62
C GLY A 238 16.90 -21.35 12.00
N LEU A 239 16.61 -22.35 12.85
CA LEU A 239 17.24 -22.60 14.17
C LEU A 239 18.19 -23.79 14.10
#